data_AF-A0A7Y3RLJ4-F1
#
_entry.id   AF-A0A7Y3RLJ4-F1
#
_cell.length_a   1.000
_cell.length_b   1.000
_cell.length_c   1.000
_cell.angle_alpha   90.00
_cell.angle_beta   90.00
_cell.angle_gamma   90.00
#
_symmetry.space_group_name_H-M   'P 1'
#
loop_
_entity.id
_entity.type
_entity.pdbx_description
1 polymer ?
#
loop_
_entity_poly.entity_id
_entity_poly.type
_entity_poly.pdbx_seq_one_letter_code
_entity_poly.pdbx_strand_id
1 'polypeptide(L)'
;MSFGEKSNFAILVALLVSLALYGAHLTGFGLRIGAFSSILGAVIGFIVLAVIGHIIIAIAGGKGSDLSDERDRDVDLKTDRLSELTLTAVILGLIAYGIAQDDMLLANIAFFGLFGGALVKAIAKLVLYRMAA
;
A
#
# COMPACT_ATOMS: atom_id res chain seq x y z
N MET A 1 -5.92 8.38 -18.94
CA MET A 1 -5.73 7.36 -17.90
C MET A 1 -7.06 6.72 -17.58
N SER A 2 -7.14 5.38 -17.59
CA SER A 2 -8.35 4.65 -17.18
C SER A 2 -8.68 4.93 -15.70
N PHE A 3 -9.91 4.62 -15.24
CA PHE A 3 -10.25 4.73 -13.82
C PHE A 3 -9.28 3.94 -12.93
N GLY A 4 -8.95 2.71 -13.35
CA GLY A 4 -7.99 1.86 -12.64
C GLY A 4 -6.57 2.46 -12.59
N GLU A 5 -6.11 3.06 -13.70
CA GLU A 5 -4.80 3.70 -13.75
C GLU A 5 -4.72 4.94 -12.83
N LYS A 6 -5.77 5.78 -12.82
CA LYS A 6 -5.87 6.91 -11.89
C LYS A 6 -5.89 6.44 -10.44
N SER A 7 -6.69 5.42 -10.13
CA SER A 7 -6.80 4.85 -8.78
C SER A 7 -5.47 4.29 -8.29
N ASN A 8 -4.76 3.55 -9.16
CA ASN A 8 -3.44 3.01 -8.85
C ASN A 8 -2.39 4.12 -8.65
N PHE A 9 -2.48 5.21 -9.43
CA PHE A 9 -1.61 6.38 -9.24
C PHE A 9 -1.84 7.06 -7.87
N ALA A 10 -3.08 7.19 -7.41
CA ALA A 10 -3.36 7.72 -6.07
C ALA A 10 -2.76 6.84 -4.97
N ILE A 11 -2.84 5.51 -5.10
CA ILE A 11 -2.19 4.57 -4.18
C ILE A 11 -0.67 4.79 -4.17
N LEU A 12 -0.06 4.91 -5.36
CA LEU A 12 1.38 5.16 -5.50
C LEU A 12 1.80 6.45 -4.77
N VAL A 13 1.06 7.54 -4.96
CA VAL A 13 1.32 8.81 -4.26
C VAL A 13 1.18 8.65 -2.75
N ALA A 14 0.11 8.00 -2.28
CA ALA A 14 -0.10 7.76 -0.85
C ALA A 14 1.03 6.92 -0.23
N LEU A 15 1.51 5.90 -0.93
CA LEU A 15 2.67 5.09 -0.51
C LEU A 15 3.93 5.92 -0.39
N LEU A 16 4.24 6.71 -1.42
CA LEU A 16 5.44 7.56 -1.45
C LEU A 16 5.41 8.62 -0.34
N VAL A 17 4.27 9.27 -0.13
CA VAL A 17 4.10 10.26 0.95
C VAL A 17 4.27 9.59 2.32
N SER A 18 3.65 8.43 2.54
CA SER A 18 3.74 7.72 3.82
C SER A 18 5.16 7.23 4.11
N LEU A 19 5.86 6.69 3.11
CA LEU A 19 7.26 6.29 3.22
C LEU A 19 8.18 7.48 3.46
N ALA A 20 7.95 8.62 2.78
CA ALA A 20 8.75 9.82 2.96
C ALA A 20 8.59 10.40 4.38
N LEU A 21 7.35 10.51 4.86
CA LEU A 21 7.06 11.00 6.22
C LEU A 21 7.64 10.07 7.29
N TYR A 22 7.47 8.76 7.13
CA TYR A 22 8.02 7.79 8.07
C TYR A 22 9.55 7.74 8.04
N GLY A 23 10.14 7.77 6.84
CA GLY A 23 11.59 7.82 6.66
C GLY A 23 12.20 9.08 7.26
N ALA A 24 11.58 10.25 7.06
CA ALA A 24 12.01 11.50 7.67
C ALA A 24 11.97 11.42 9.20
N HIS A 25 10.93 10.81 9.77
CA HIS A 25 10.88 10.56 11.21
C HIS A 25 12.06 9.68 11.67
N LEU A 26 12.36 8.59 10.97
CA LEU A 26 13.48 7.71 11.31
C LEU A 26 14.85 8.38 11.20
N THR A 27 15.06 9.34 10.31
CA THR A 27 16.34 10.07 10.24
C THR A 27 16.65 10.90 11.50
N GLY A 28 15.61 11.27 12.28
CA GLY A 28 15.77 12.00 13.53
C GLY A 28 16.08 11.14 14.75
N PHE A 29 15.73 9.84 14.72
CA PHE A 29 15.79 8.94 15.89
C PHE A 29 16.62 7.66 15.66
N GLY A 30 16.84 7.26 14.41
CA GLY A 30 17.50 6.02 14.01
C GLY A 30 16.57 4.80 13.99
N LEU A 31 16.95 3.77 13.23
CA LEU A 31 16.14 2.55 13.01
C LEU A 31 15.92 1.68 14.26
N ARG A 32 16.64 1.93 15.35
CA ARG A 32 16.52 1.18 16.61
C ARG A 32 15.67 1.90 17.65
N ILE A 33 15.28 3.15 17.38
CA ILE A 33 14.47 4.00 18.26
C ILE A 33 13.22 4.35 17.47
N GLY A 34 12.37 3.36 17.24
CA GLY A 34 11.04 3.55 16.67
C GLY A 34 10.03 3.66 17.80
N ALA A 35 9.17 4.67 17.80
CA ALA A 35 8.00 4.66 18.68
C ALA A 35 6.87 3.89 17.99
N PHE A 36 6.20 2.98 18.71
CA PHE A 36 4.98 2.30 18.25
C PHE A 36 3.99 3.26 17.56
N SER A 37 3.83 4.46 18.13
CA SER A 37 2.99 5.54 17.61
C SER A 37 3.35 5.96 16.20
N SER A 38 4.62 5.89 15.80
CA SER A 38 5.11 6.32 14.49
C SER A 38 4.78 5.31 13.40
N ILE A 39 4.97 4.01 13.65
CA ILE A 39 4.56 2.94 12.72
C ILE A 39 3.03 2.98 12.56
N LEU A 40 2.31 3.04 13.68
CA LEU A 40 0.86 3.07 13.66
C LEU A 40 0.34 4.32 12.94
N GLY A 41 0.94 5.48 13.21
CA GLY A 41 0.62 6.73 12.53
C GLY A 41 0.89 6.68 11.03
N ALA A 42 1.97 6.03 10.59
CA ALA A 42 2.26 5.85 9.18
C ALA A 42 1.25 4.93 8.48
N VAL A 43 0.84 3.82 9.12
CA VAL A 43 -0.19 2.91 8.59
C VAL A 43 -1.55 3.60 8.50
N ILE A 44 -1.98 4.28 9.57
CA ILE A 44 -3.25 5.00 9.59
C ILE A 44 -3.23 6.14 8.57
N GLY A 45 -2.15 6.93 8.54
CA GLY A 45 -1.97 8.01 7.58
C GLY A 45 -2.04 7.53 6.14
N PHE A 46 -1.39 6.41 5.83
CA PHE A 46 -1.49 5.76 4.53
C PHE A 46 -2.93 5.39 4.17
N ILE A 47 -3.65 4.72 5.08
CA ILE A 47 -5.05 4.30 4.85
C ILE A 47 -5.92 5.53 4.56
N VAL A 48 -5.78 6.60 5.35
CA VAL A 48 -6.54 7.84 5.17
C VAL A 48 -6.23 8.47 3.81
N LEU A 49 -4.96 8.60 3.43
CA LEU A 49 -4.54 9.14 2.13
C LEU A 49 -5.09 8.32 0.97
N ALA A 50 -5.01 6.99 1.07
CA ALA A 50 -5.52 6.09 0.06
C ALA A 50 -7.04 6.22 -0.11
N VAL A 51 -7.80 6.25 0.99
CA VAL A 51 -9.26 6.41 0.97
C VAL A 51 -9.65 7.75 0.34
N ILE A 52 -9.00 8.85 0.76
CA ILE A 52 -9.24 10.19 0.19
C ILE A 52 -8.95 10.19 -1.32
N GLY A 53 -7.83 9.59 -1.74
CA GLY A 53 -7.48 9.48 -3.16
C GLY A 53 -8.56 8.76 -3.99
N HIS A 54 -9.09 7.65 -3.49
CA HIS A 54 -10.17 6.92 -4.17
C HIS A 54 -11.46 7.74 -4.24
N ILE A 55 -11.84 8.44 -3.17
CA ILE A 55 -13.04 9.29 -3.15
C ILE A 55 -12.93 10.40 -4.19
N ILE A 56 -11.79 11.09 -4.26
CA ILE A 56 -11.55 12.17 -5.24
C ILE A 56 -11.69 11.63 -6.67
N ILE A 57 -11.10 10.46 -6.95
CA ILE A 57 -11.16 9.86 -8.28
C ILE A 57 -12.57 9.39 -8.62
N ALA A 58 -13.32 8.84 -7.67
CA ALA A 58 -14.70 8.42 -7.86
C ALA A 58 -15.63 9.60 -8.17
N ILE A 59 -15.43 10.75 -7.51
CA ILE A 59 -16.19 11.98 -7.80
C ILE A 59 -15.86 12.49 -9.21
N ALA A 60 -14.59 12.39 -9.64
CA ALA A 60 -14.13 12.89 -10.94
C ALA A 60 -14.36 11.93 -12.13
N GLY A 61 -14.59 10.64 -11.89
CA GLY A 61 -14.69 9.60 -12.91
C GLY A 61 -16.11 9.04 -13.03
N GLY A 62 -16.91 9.58 -13.96
CA GLY A 62 -18.23 9.04 -14.30
C GLY A 62 -18.20 7.56 -14.72
N LYS A 63 -19.31 6.84 -14.47
CA LYS A 63 -19.48 5.38 -14.65
C LYS A 63 -19.09 4.91 -16.05
N GLY A 64 -18.19 3.94 -16.13
CA GLY A 64 -17.97 3.15 -17.34
C GLY A 64 -17.02 2.00 -17.08
N SER A 65 -17.49 0.77 -17.25
CA SER A 65 -16.58 -0.33 -17.58
C SER A 65 -17.31 -1.37 -18.42
N ASP A 66 -16.71 -1.60 -19.58
CA ASP A 66 -17.06 -2.55 -20.62
C ASP A 66 -16.83 -3.99 -20.15
N LEU A 67 -17.71 -4.88 -20.62
CA LEU A 67 -17.84 -6.27 -20.20
C LEU A 67 -17.22 -7.19 -21.26
N SER A 68 -16.02 -7.70 -21.02
CA SER A 68 -15.56 -8.92 -21.69
C SER A 68 -14.66 -9.72 -20.76
N ASP A 69 -15.02 -11.00 -20.61
CA ASP A 69 -14.38 -12.07 -19.83
C ASP A 69 -14.24 -11.84 -18.32
N GLU A 70 -15.39 -11.81 -17.64
CA GLU A 70 -15.48 -11.49 -16.20
C GLU A 70 -15.02 -12.62 -15.29
N ARG A 71 -15.21 -13.90 -15.67
CA ARG A 71 -15.03 -15.00 -14.73
C ARG A 71 -13.56 -15.23 -14.37
N ASP A 72 -12.70 -15.34 -15.38
CA ASP A 72 -11.29 -15.64 -15.16
C ASP A 72 -10.59 -14.43 -14.53
N ARG A 73 -10.98 -13.23 -14.94
CA ARG A 73 -10.59 -11.96 -14.30
C ARG A 73 -11.02 -11.90 -12.83
N ASP A 74 -12.23 -12.32 -12.49
CA ASP A 74 -12.72 -12.34 -11.11
C ASP A 74 -11.97 -13.36 -10.24
N VAL A 75 -11.61 -14.52 -10.81
CA VAL A 75 -10.83 -15.54 -10.10
C VAL A 75 -9.42 -15.03 -9.82
N ASP A 76 -8.76 -14.41 -10.80
CA ASP A 76 -7.44 -13.81 -10.62
C ASP A 76 -7.47 -12.68 -9.58
N LEU A 77 -8.45 -11.77 -9.70
CA LEU A 77 -8.61 -10.67 -8.73
C LEU A 77 -8.90 -11.16 -7.31
N LYS A 78 -9.69 -12.23 -7.14
CA LYS A 78 -9.98 -12.81 -5.82
C LYS A 78 -8.76 -13.51 -5.25
N THR A 79 -8.02 -14.25 -6.08
CA THR A 79 -6.81 -14.99 -5.66
C THR A 79 -5.69 -14.02 -5.27
N ASP A 80 -5.50 -12.96 -6.04
CA ASP A 80 -4.58 -11.86 -5.73
C ASP A 80 -4.94 -11.19 -4.40
N ARG A 81 -6.23 -10.90 -4.18
CA ARG A 81 -6.68 -10.30 -2.92
C ARG A 81 -6.46 -11.22 -1.73
N LEU A 82 -6.72 -12.51 -1.87
CA LEU A 82 -6.54 -13.48 -0.77
C LEU A 82 -5.06 -13.69 -0.43
N SER A 83 -4.20 -13.83 -1.44
CA SER A 83 -2.76 -13.98 -1.22
C SER A 83 -2.15 -12.71 -0.61
N GLU A 84 -2.54 -11.53 -1.10
CA GLU A 84 -2.11 -10.23 -0.58
C GLU A 84 -2.62 -9.99 0.85
N LEU A 85 -3.88 -10.33 1.13
CA LEU A 85 -4.45 -10.24 2.48
C LEU A 85 -3.69 -11.13 3.46
N THR A 86 -3.40 -12.37 3.05
CA THR A 86 -2.69 -13.34 3.89
C THR A 86 -1.28 -12.86 4.19
N LEU A 87 -0.54 -12.42 3.16
CA LEU A 87 0.81 -11.90 3.34
C LEU A 87 0.82 -10.63 4.21
N THR A 88 -0.12 -9.71 3.95
CA THR A 88 -0.27 -8.48 4.74
C THR A 88 -0.55 -8.80 6.20
N ALA A 89 -1.42 -9.77 6.49
CA ALA A 89 -1.72 -10.19 7.86
C ALA A 89 -0.49 -10.76 8.58
N VAL A 90 0.31 -11.59 7.89
CA VAL A 90 1.57 -12.13 8.45
C VAL A 90 2.56 -11.01 8.74
N ILE A 91 2.74 -10.06 7.82
CA ILE A 91 3.68 -8.95 8.02
C ILE A 91 3.22 -8.02 9.14
N LEU A 92 1.91 -7.74 9.25
CA LEU A 92 1.35 -7.00 10.39
C LEU A 92 1.57 -7.74 11.70
N GLY A 93 1.47 -9.07 11.70
CA GLY A 93 1.83 -9.92 12.84
C GLY A 93 3.30 -9.79 13.24
N LEU A 94 4.22 -9.76 12.27
CA LEU A 94 5.65 -9.55 12.51
C LEU A 94 5.94 -8.16 13.06
N ILE A 95 5.27 -7.12 12.55
CA ILE A 95 5.35 -5.76 13.09
C ILE A 95 4.90 -5.75 14.55
N ALA A 96 3.73 -6.32 14.84
CA ALA A 96 3.19 -6.41 16.20
C ALA A 96 4.10 -7.21 17.15
N TYR A 97 4.69 -8.31 16.67
CA TYR A 97 5.64 -9.11 17.43
C TYR A 97 6.92 -8.33 17.74
N GLY A 98 7.52 -7.66 16.74
CA GLY A 98 8.69 -6.82 16.94
C GLY A 98 8.43 -5.71 17.96
N ILE A 99 7.24 -5.10 17.92
CA ILE A 99 6.81 -4.13 18.94
C ILE A 99 6.70 -4.75 20.33
N ALA A 100 6.07 -5.92 20.45
CA ALA A 100 5.89 -6.59 21.74
C ALA A 100 7.23 -7.02 22.38
N GLN A 101 8.27 -7.25 21.57
CA GLN A 101 9.61 -7.65 22.04
C GLN A 101 10.60 -6.48 22.13
N ASP A 102 10.16 -5.24 21.92
CA ASP A 102 11.03 -4.06 21.80
C ASP A 102 12.11 -4.17 20.69
N ASP A 103 11.90 -5.09 19.75
CA ASP A 103 12.72 -5.25 18.55
C ASP A 103 12.21 -4.32 17.45
N MET A 104 12.56 -3.04 17.60
CA MET A 104 12.20 -1.99 16.64
C MET A 104 12.87 -2.20 15.28
N LEU A 105 13.98 -2.92 15.22
CA LEU A 105 14.62 -3.25 13.94
C LEU A 105 13.73 -4.20 13.15
N LEU A 106 13.24 -5.27 13.77
CA LEU A 106 12.31 -6.22 13.13
C LEU A 106 11.03 -5.50 12.68
N ALA A 107 10.45 -4.68 13.54
CA ALA A 107 9.23 -3.93 13.22
C ALA A 107 9.44 -2.99 12.01
N ASN A 108 10.58 -2.29 11.97
CA ASN A 108 10.94 -1.41 10.86
C ASN A 108 11.18 -2.19 9.55
N ILE A 109 11.92 -3.30 9.60
CA ILE A 109 12.17 -4.15 8.42
C ILE A 109 10.84 -4.68 7.87
N ALA A 110 9.96 -5.18 8.75
CA ALA A 110 8.65 -5.68 8.36
C ALA A 110 7.78 -4.57 7.75
N PHE A 111 7.78 -3.36 8.33
CA PHE A 111 7.09 -2.19 7.78
C PHE A 111 7.60 -1.82 6.38
N PHE A 112 8.93 -1.71 6.20
CA PHE A 112 9.52 -1.41 4.90
C PHE A 112 9.28 -2.52 3.87
N GLY A 113 9.25 -3.79 4.31
CA GLY A 113 8.86 -4.91 3.46
C GLY A 113 7.42 -4.79 2.96
N LEU A 114 6.48 -4.44 3.86
CA LEU A 114 5.07 -4.23 3.52
C LEU A 114 4.90 -3.09 2.50
N PHE A 115 5.42 -1.91 2.83
CA PHE A 115 5.28 -0.72 1.98
C PHE A 115 6.10 -0.84 0.69
N GLY A 116 7.28 -1.46 0.74
CA GLY A 116 8.13 -1.72 -0.42
C GLY A 116 7.47 -2.68 -1.41
N GLY A 117 6.87 -3.78 -0.94
CA GLY A 117 6.11 -4.70 -1.78
C GLY A 117 4.91 -4.01 -2.44
N ALA A 118 4.16 -3.22 -1.68
CA ALA A 118 3.04 -2.43 -2.21
C ALA A 118 3.51 -1.40 -3.26
N LEU A 119 4.67 -0.77 -3.05
CA LEU A 119 5.26 0.18 -3.97
C LEU A 119 5.63 -0.47 -5.31
N VAL A 120 6.33 -1.62 -5.26
CA VAL A 120 6.69 -2.39 -6.46
C VAL A 120 5.43 -2.79 -7.23
N LYS A 121 4.39 -3.29 -6.54
CA LYS A 121 3.11 -3.64 -7.15
C LYS A 121 2.43 -2.44 -7.82
N ALA A 122 2.40 -1.29 -7.16
CA ALA A 122 1.80 -0.07 -7.71
C ALA A 122 2.56 0.44 -8.95
N ILE A 123 3.90 0.41 -8.92
CA ILE A 123 4.74 0.78 -10.08
C ILE A 123 4.50 -0.19 -11.24
N ALA A 124 4.54 -1.50 -10.97
CA ALA A 124 4.33 -2.54 -11.99
C ALA A 124 2.95 -2.38 -12.66
N LYS A 125 1.88 -2.17 -11.89
CA LYS A 125 0.54 -1.89 -12.43
C LYS A 125 0.53 -0.66 -13.33
N LEU A 126 1.21 0.42 -12.93
CA LEU A 126 1.28 1.64 -13.74
C LEU A 126 2.01 1.43 -15.07
N VAL A 127 3.12 0.68 -15.04
CA VAL A 127 3.86 0.30 -16.26
C VAL A 127 3.00 -0.56 -17.17
N LEU A 128 2.34 -1.59 -16.63
CA LEU A 128 1.46 -2.46 -17.41
C LEU A 128 0.27 -1.71 -18.02
N TYR A 129 -0.33 -0.77 -17.30
CA TYR A 129 -1.37 0.10 -17.87
C TYR A 129 -0.87 0.94 -19.05
N ARG A 130 0.39 1.39 -19.03
CA ARG A 130 0.99 2.16 -20.12
C ARG A 130 1.40 1.31 -21.32
N MET A 131 1.76 0.05 -21.10
CA MET A 131 2.13 -0.88 -22.16
C MET A 131 0.91 -1.46 -22.89
N ALA A 132 -0.22 -1.58 -22.18
CA ALA A 132 -1.47 -2.10 -22.72
C ALA A 132 -2.38 -1.03 -23.36
N ALA A 133 -2.01 0.25 -23.26
CA ALA A 133 -2.71 1.38 -23.86
C ALA A 133 -2.06 1.80 -25.19
#